data_AF-Q207J4-F1
#
_entry.id   AF-Q207J4-F1
#
_cell.length_a   1.000
_cell.length_b   1.000
_cell.length_c   1.000
_cell.angle_alpha   90.00
_cell.angle_beta   90.00
_cell.angle_gamma   90.00
#
_symmetry.space_group_name_H-M   'P 1'
#
loop_
_entity.id
_entity.type
_entity.pdbx_description
1 polymer ?
#
loop_
_entity_poly.entity_id
_entity_poly.type
_entity_poly.pdbx_seq_one_letter_code
_entity_poly.pdbx_strand_id
1 'polypeptide(L)'
;EHSSLDFINCMSMARGRTVRGECEGVRVFLLMLLAALHHTVKAEVRKLDMAPDAVDDDFSQCREKMLKAVTDGLLQKELEANKEFKELWNNHRGECKKNIPGGTSYHIDALQAYGNSKIKFRKTFNSLVYSKGRNSTTYRDEFPFKSLHFLLTDFLHLLKR
;
A
#
# COMPACT_ATOMS: atom_id res chain seq x y z
N GLU A 1 -0.02 25.98 34.56
CA GLU A 1 -1.23 25.75 33.76
C GLU A 1 -1.81 24.40 34.19
N HIS A 2 -2.72 24.44 35.15
CA HIS A 2 -4.18 24.43 34.96
C HIS A 2 -4.67 23.01 34.70
N SER A 3 -5.45 22.34 35.54
CA SER A 3 -5.97 22.63 36.88
C SER A 3 -6.46 21.26 37.37
N SER A 4 -5.76 20.69 38.34
CA SER A 4 -6.18 19.48 39.04
C SER A 4 -6.38 19.91 40.48
N LEU A 5 -7.59 19.68 41.00
CA LEU A 5 -8.07 20.04 42.34
C LEU A 5 -8.50 21.51 42.43
N ASP A 6 -9.81 21.73 42.33
CA ASP A 6 -10.57 22.65 43.18
C ASP A 6 -11.96 22.85 42.59
N PHE A 7 -12.89 21.94 42.88
CA PHE A 7 -14.31 22.27 43.02
C PHE A 7 -15.01 21.21 43.89
N ILE A 8 -14.32 20.78 44.97
CA ILE A 8 -14.96 20.17 46.13
C ILE A 8 -15.39 21.32 47.05
N ASN A 9 -16.56 21.89 46.79
CA ASN A 9 -17.50 22.46 47.78
C ASN A 9 -18.44 23.48 47.13
N CYS A 10 -19.55 23.02 46.57
CA CYS A 10 -20.79 23.80 46.63
C CYS A 10 -22.00 22.88 46.40
N MET A 11 -22.42 22.11 47.41
CA MET A 11 -23.81 21.67 47.49
C MET A 11 -24.18 21.27 48.93
N SER A 12 -24.60 22.28 49.70
CA SER A 12 -25.48 22.07 50.84
C SER A 12 -26.91 21.83 50.32
N MET A 13 -27.49 20.71 50.74
CA MET A 13 -28.92 20.47 50.94
C MET A 13 -29.91 20.93 49.85
N ALA A 14 -30.27 20.01 48.96
CA ALA A 14 -31.62 19.96 48.40
C ALA A 14 -32.04 18.52 48.13
N ARG A 15 -32.90 18.02 49.03
CA ARG A 15 -33.93 16.97 48.90
C ARG A 15 -33.72 15.85 47.87
N GLY A 16 -33.75 14.64 48.42
CA GLY A 16 -33.86 13.34 47.76
C GLY A 16 -34.55 13.34 46.39
N ARG A 17 -33.79 12.87 45.40
CA ARG A 17 -34.28 12.14 44.24
C ARG A 17 -33.38 10.93 44.07
N THR A 18 -33.96 9.75 44.18
CA THR A 18 -33.35 8.47 43.83
C THR A 18 -33.04 8.47 42.34
N VAL A 19 -31.81 8.79 41.96
CA VAL A 19 -31.32 8.50 40.61
C VAL A 19 -31.01 7.01 40.57
N ARG A 20 -31.93 6.23 40.00
CA ARG A 20 -31.70 4.85 39.60
C ARG A 20 -30.63 4.88 38.51
N GLY A 21 -29.36 4.71 38.87
CA GLY A 21 -28.26 4.58 37.92
C GLY A 21 -28.54 3.38 37.01
N GLU A 22 -28.85 3.65 35.76
CA GLU A 22 -29.24 2.64 34.78
C GLU A 22 -28.07 1.70 34.49
N CYS A 23 -28.36 0.39 34.49
CA CYS A 23 -27.50 -0.74 34.11
C CYS A 23 -27.03 -0.71 32.64
N GLU A 24 -26.90 0.47 32.02
CA GLU A 24 -26.53 0.69 30.62
C GLU A 24 -25.02 0.48 30.41
N GLY A 25 -24.19 1.00 31.34
CA GLY A 25 -22.73 0.86 31.25
C GLY A 25 -22.26 -0.58 31.31
N VAL A 26 -22.86 -1.40 32.20
CA VAL A 26 -22.50 -2.81 32.38
C VAL A 26 -22.74 -3.62 31.11
N ARG A 27 -23.81 -3.31 30.36
CA ARG A 27 -24.12 -3.94 29.08
C ARG A 27 -23.10 -3.59 28.00
N VAL A 28 -22.70 -2.33 27.89
CA VAL A 28 -21.69 -1.90 26.90
C VAL A 28 -20.33 -2.52 27.21
N PHE A 29 -19.92 -2.55 28.48
CA PHE A 29 -18.70 -3.24 28.91
C PHE A 29 -18.76 -4.74 28.62
N LEU A 30 -19.89 -5.39 28.88
CA LEU A 30 -20.06 -6.82 28.59
C LEU A 30 -19.99 -7.11 27.08
N LEU A 31 -20.60 -6.27 26.24
CA LEU A 31 -20.54 -6.41 24.77
C LEU A 31 -19.12 -6.20 24.23
N MET A 32 -18.38 -5.22 24.76
CA MET A 32 -16.97 -4.99 24.41
C MET A 32 -16.08 -6.18 24.81
N LEU A 33 -16.29 -6.76 26.00
CA LEU A 33 -15.57 -7.95 26.47
C LEU A 33 -15.88 -9.17 25.60
N LEU A 34 -17.14 -9.38 25.22
CA LEU A 34 -17.53 -10.46 24.30
C LEU A 34 -16.87 -10.27 22.93
N ALA A 35 -16.89 -9.06 22.37
CA ALA A 35 -16.20 -8.78 21.10
C ALA A 35 -14.68 -9.06 21.19
N ALA A 36 -14.03 -8.64 22.29
CA ALA A 36 -12.62 -8.94 22.57
C ALA A 36 -12.35 -10.45 22.69
N LEU A 37 -13.22 -11.21 23.34
CA LEU A 37 -13.13 -12.67 23.44
C LEU A 37 -13.36 -13.38 22.09
N HIS A 38 -14.14 -12.78 21.19
CA HIS A 38 -14.38 -13.29 19.84
C HIS A 38 -13.35 -12.80 18.80
N HIS A 39 -12.45 -11.87 19.15
CA HIS A 39 -11.39 -11.41 18.26
C HIS A 39 -10.30 -12.49 18.08
N THR A 40 -10.49 -13.34 17.07
CA THR A 40 -9.45 -14.26 16.62
C THR A 40 -8.48 -13.53 15.69
N VAL A 41 -7.28 -13.22 16.18
CA VAL A 41 -6.18 -12.73 15.33
C VAL A 41 -5.58 -13.92 14.59
N LYS A 42 -5.84 -14.02 13.28
CA LYS A 42 -5.20 -15.02 12.43
C LYS A 42 -3.77 -14.56 12.13
N ALA A 43 -2.79 -15.17 12.80
CA ALA A 43 -1.39 -15.03 12.44
C ALA A 43 -1.10 -15.90 11.22
N GLU A 44 -0.61 -15.29 10.15
CA GLU A 44 -0.16 -16.00 8.96
C GLU A 44 1.32 -16.34 9.10
N VAL A 45 1.63 -17.61 9.35
CA VAL A 45 3.03 -18.06 9.40
C VAL A 45 3.54 -18.21 7.97
N ARG A 46 4.44 -17.32 7.57
CA ARG A 46 5.16 -17.41 6.29
C ARG A 46 6.58 -17.90 6.53
N LYS A 47 6.94 -19.03 5.92
CA LYS A 47 8.34 -19.48 5.89
C LYS A 47 9.10 -18.56 4.94
N LEU A 48 10.20 -17.98 5.41
CA LEU A 48 11.12 -17.24 4.56
C LEU A 48 11.86 -18.24 3.67
N ASP A 49 11.91 -17.94 2.37
CA ASP A 49 12.65 -18.67 1.35
C ASP A 49 13.33 -17.66 0.41
N MET A 50 13.95 -18.17 -0.65
CA MET A 50 14.58 -17.33 -1.68
C MET A 50 13.58 -16.75 -2.68
N ALA A 51 12.27 -16.91 -2.46
CA ALA A 51 11.20 -16.49 -3.36
C ALA A 51 11.41 -16.95 -4.82
N PRO A 52 11.54 -18.27 -5.09
CA PRO A 52 11.92 -18.79 -6.41
C PRO A 52 10.90 -18.51 -7.52
N ASP A 53 9.67 -18.13 -7.16
CA ASP A 53 8.60 -17.80 -8.10
C ASP A 53 8.41 -16.29 -8.27
N ALA A 54 9.28 -15.48 -7.67
CA ALA A 54 9.19 -14.03 -7.75
C ALA A 54 9.74 -13.51 -9.08
N VAL A 55 9.15 -12.42 -9.58
CA VAL A 55 9.69 -11.62 -10.65
C VAL A 55 10.84 -10.79 -10.06
N ASP A 56 12.08 -11.19 -10.35
CA ASP A 56 13.30 -10.61 -9.79
C ASP A 56 14.28 -10.09 -10.86
N ASP A 57 13.78 -9.84 -12.08
CA ASP A 57 14.56 -9.28 -13.19
C ASP A 57 15.28 -7.98 -12.79
N ASP A 58 16.62 -7.97 -12.95
CA ASP A 58 17.45 -6.79 -12.67
C ASP A 58 17.59 -5.83 -13.87
N PHE A 59 17.21 -6.29 -15.07
CA PHE A 59 17.30 -5.57 -16.35
C PHE A 59 18.69 -5.01 -16.73
N SER A 60 19.75 -5.36 -16.02
CA SER A 60 21.09 -4.78 -16.19
C SER A 60 21.64 -4.95 -17.61
N GLN A 61 21.38 -6.10 -18.23
CA GLN A 61 21.85 -6.45 -19.57
C GLN A 61 20.88 -6.04 -20.70
N CYS A 62 19.66 -5.60 -20.37
CA CYS A 62 18.62 -5.29 -21.37
C CYS A 62 17.91 -3.96 -21.12
N ARG A 63 18.48 -3.11 -20.25
CA ARG A 63 17.92 -1.82 -19.80
C ARG A 63 17.41 -0.97 -20.94
N GLU A 64 18.25 -0.71 -21.94
CA GLU A 64 17.89 0.16 -23.07
C GLU A 64 16.74 -0.43 -23.90
N LYS A 65 16.75 -1.75 -24.11
CA LYS A 65 15.69 -2.45 -24.85
C LYS A 65 14.36 -2.39 -24.09
N MET A 66 14.39 -2.60 -22.78
CA MET A 66 13.18 -2.52 -21.95
C MET A 66 12.66 -1.10 -21.82
N LEU A 67 13.55 -0.10 -21.63
CA LEU A 67 13.14 1.30 -21.61
C LEU A 67 12.47 1.68 -22.94
N LYS A 68 13.08 1.29 -24.07
CA LYS A 68 12.49 1.50 -25.39
C LYS A 68 11.13 0.81 -25.53
N ALA A 69 11.00 -0.46 -25.15
CA ALA A 69 9.71 -1.16 -25.21
C ALA A 69 8.61 -0.47 -24.38
N VAL A 70 8.98 0.01 -23.19
CA VAL A 70 8.09 0.77 -22.29
C VAL A 70 7.64 2.07 -22.95
N THR A 71 8.56 2.84 -23.53
CA THR A 71 8.25 4.12 -24.19
C THR A 71 7.54 3.95 -25.53
N ASP A 72 7.80 2.86 -26.25
CA ASP A 72 7.24 2.60 -27.59
C ASP A 72 5.82 2.00 -27.53
N GLY A 73 5.26 1.78 -26.33
CA GLY A 73 3.83 1.50 -26.17
C GLY A 73 3.48 0.35 -25.23
N LEU A 74 4.45 -0.39 -24.67
CA LEU A 74 4.15 -1.44 -23.69
C LEU A 74 3.38 -0.87 -22.48
N LEU A 75 3.83 0.26 -21.94
CA LEU A 75 3.14 0.92 -20.82
C LEU A 75 1.73 1.34 -21.22
N GLN A 76 1.57 1.95 -22.40
CA GLN A 76 0.26 2.38 -22.87
C GLN A 76 -0.72 1.21 -22.98
N LYS A 77 -0.26 0.07 -23.52
CA LYS A 77 -1.04 -1.17 -23.60
C LYS A 77 -1.44 -1.69 -22.22
N GLU A 78 -0.52 -1.68 -21.25
CA GLU A 78 -0.81 -2.11 -19.87
C GLU A 78 -1.80 -1.18 -19.16
N LEU A 79 -1.69 0.14 -19.38
CA LEU A 79 -2.64 1.12 -18.86
C LEU A 79 -4.03 0.93 -19.49
N GLU A 80 -4.13 0.69 -20.79
CA GLU A 80 -5.41 0.45 -21.45
C GLU A 80 -6.08 -0.84 -21.01
N ALA A 81 -5.30 -1.89 -20.70
CA ALA A 81 -5.81 -3.16 -20.22
C ALA A 81 -6.29 -3.12 -18.75
N ASN A 82 -5.81 -2.17 -17.94
CA ASN A 82 -6.12 -2.11 -16.52
C ASN A 82 -6.56 -0.70 -16.08
N LYS A 83 -7.88 -0.53 -15.90
CA LYS A 83 -8.48 0.76 -15.50
C LYS A 83 -7.91 1.30 -14.18
N GLU A 84 -7.73 0.45 -13.17
CA GLU A 84 -7.19 0.88 -11.87
C GLU A 84 -5.75 1.38 -12.03
N PHE A 85 -4.94 0.66 -12.80
CA PHE A 85 -3.57 1.09 -13.09
C PHE A 85 -3.53 2.40 -13.88
N LYS A 86 -4.41 2.55 -14.87
CA LYS A 86 -4.55 3.79 -15.66
C LYS A 86 -4.91 5.00 -14.82
N GLU A 87 -5.91 4.87 -13.95
CA GLU A 87 -6.31 5.93 -13.02
C GLU A 87 -5.15 6.30 -12.10
N LEU A 88 -4.51 5.30 -11.48
CA LEU A 88 -3.39 5.52 -10.58
C LEU A 88 -2.22 6.24 -11.25
N TRP A 89 -1.86 5.82 -12.46
CA TRP A 89 -0.80 6.45 -13.25
C TRP A 89 -1.17 7.90 -13.61
N ASN A 90 -2.36 8.12 -14.17
CA ASN A 90 -2.78 9.45 -14.62
C ASN A 90 -2.98 10.45 -13.49
N ASN A 91 -3.38 10.00 -12.30
CA ASN A 91 -3.57 10.88 -11.15
C ASN A 91 -2.25 11.42 -10.61
N HIS A 92 -1.14 10.67 -10.74
CA HIS A 92 0.14 11.03 -10.11
C HIS A 92 1.25 11.36 -11.11
N ARG A 93 1.05 11.13 -12.41
CA ARG A 93 2.04 11.49 -13.43
C ARG A 93 2.25 13.01 -13.48
N GLY A 94 3.49 13.44 -13.58
CA GLY A 94 3.86 14.85 -13.69
C GLY A 94 3.71 15.68 -12.41
N GLU A 95 3.28 15.11 -11.28
CA GLU A 95 3.21 15.81 -9.99
C GLU A 95 4.61 16.20 -9.49
N CYS A 96 5.60 15.33 -9.73
CA CYS A 96 6.98 15.56 -9.34
C CYS A 96 7.84 15.85 -10.57
N LYS A 97 8.49 17.03 -10.59
CA LYS A 97 9.38 17.45 -11.69
C LYS A 97 10.87 17.24 -11.37
N LYS A 98 11.18 16.39 -10.39
CA LYS A 98 12.57 16.09 -10.04
C LYS A 98 13.24 15.36 -11.21
N ASN A 99 14.45 15.79 -11.54
CA ASN A 99 15.27 15.10 -12.51
C ASN A 99 16.10 14.02 -11.82
N ILE A 100 16.26 12.87 -12.47
CA ILE A 100 17.16 11.81 -12.04
C ILE A 100 18.20 11.59 -13.13
N PRO A 101 19.49 11.75 -12.82
CA PRO A 101 20.55 11.49 -13.79
C PRO A 101 20.43 10.10 -14.41
N GLY A 102 20.39 10.03 -15.75
CA GLY A 102 20.24 8.77 -16.49
C GLY A 102 18.81 8.19 -16.52
N GLY A 103 17.87 8.82 -15.82
CA GLY A 103 16.45 8.46 -15.82
C GLY A 103 15.62 9.30 -16.79
N THR A 104 14.33 9.00 -16.84
CA THR A 104 13.31 9.69 -17.64
C THR A 104 12.13 10.09 -16.76
N SER A 105 11.20 10.93 -17.25
CA SER A 105 9.98 11.27 -16.53
C SER A 105 9.16 10.05 -16.12
N TYR A 106 9.16 8.98 -16.95
CA TYR A 106 8.49 7.72 -16.65
C TYR A 106 8.95 7.08 -15.33
N HIS A 107 10.21 7.23 -14.95
CA HIS A 107 10.73 6.68 -13.70
C HIS A 107 10.14 7.41 -12.49
N ILE A 108 10.04 8.74 -12.58
CA ILE A 108 9.42 9.57 -11.55
C ILE A 108 7.92 9.28 -11.48
N ASP A 109 7.25 9.20 -12.62
CA ASP A 109 5.83 8.90 -12.70
C ASP A 109 5.51 7.51 -12.12
N ALA A 110 6.33 6.50 -12.41
CA ALA A 110 6.21 5.16 -11.83
C ALA A 110 6.35 5.18 -10.31
N LEU A 111 7.36 5.90 -9.79
CA LEU A 111 7.55 6.05 -8.35
C LEU A 111 6.36 6.78 -7.70
N GLN A 112 5.87 7.87 -8.28
CA GLN A 112 4.72 8.61 -7.75
C GLN A 112 3.45 7.74 -7.79
N ALA A 113 3.18 7.07 -8.90
CA ALA A 113 2.03 6.19 -9.06
C ALA A 113 2.05 5.05 -8.03
N TYR A 114 3.17 4.35 -7.86
CA TYR A 114 3.30 3.30 -6.85
C TYR A 114 3.27 3.87 -5.42
N GLY A 115 4.05 4.92 -5.17
CA GLY A 115 4.25 5.56 -3.87
C GLY A 115 3.01 6.21 -3.30
N ASN A 116 2.09 6.70 -4.13
CA ASN A 116 0.82 7.31 -3.73
C ASN A 116 -0.41 6.43 -4.01
N SER A 117 -0.22 5.20 -4.52
CA SER A 117 -1.34 4.28 -4.77
C SER A 117 -2.13 3.88 -3.52
N LYS A 118 -3.26 3.20 -3.70
CA LYS A 118 -4.02 2.59 -2.60
C LYS A 118 -3.28 1.35 -2.08
N ILE A 119 -3.45 1.03 -0.79
CA ILE A 119 -2.88 -0.18 -0.18
C ILE A 119 -3.28 -1.45 -0.96
N LYS A 120 -4.53 -1.50 -1.45
CA LYS A 120 -5.05 -2.60 -2.27
C LYS A 120 -4.22 -2.83 -3.54
N PHE A 121 -3.85 -1.76 -4.24
CA PHE A 121 -3.04 -1.85 -5.44
C PHE A 121 -1.65 -2.40 -5.11
N ARG A 122 -0.95 -1.84 -4.10
CA ARG A 122 0.38 -2.34 -3.70
C ARG A 122 0.35 -3.81 -3.29
N LYS A 123 -0.68 -4.24 -2.54
CA LYS A 123 -0.84 -5.66 -2.18
C LYS A 123 -1.01 -6.54 -3.43
N THR A 124 -1.78 -6.09 -4.41
CA THR A 124 -2.01 -6.83 -5.66
C THR A 124 -0.74 -6.91 -6.50
N PHE A 125 -0.07 -5.77 -6.70
CA PHE A 125 1.21 -5.70 -7.40
C PHE A 125 2.26 -6.59 -6.73
N ASN A 126 2.48 -6.46 -5.43
CA ASN A 126 3.48 -7.26 -4.70
C ASN A 126 3.15 -8.77 -4.72
N SER A 127 1.86 -9.14 -4.67
CA SER A 127 1.44 -10.54 -4.78
C SER A 127 1.77 -11.13 -6.16
N LEU A 128 1.58 -10.34 -7.23
CA LEU A 128 1.93 -10.76 -8.58
C LEU A 128 3.44 -10.80 -8.80
N VAL A 129 4.18 -9.81 -8.27
CA VAL A 129 5.65 -9.85 -8.24
C VAL A 129 6.12 -11.12 -7.53
N TYR A 130 5.53 -11.48 -6.39
CA TYR A 130 5.93 -12.66 -5.63
C TYR A 130 5.66 -14.00 -6.34
N SER A 131 4.72 -14.07 -7.28
CA SER A 131 4.19 -15.35 -7.80
C SER A 131 4.31 -15.57 -9.31
N LYS A 132 4.64 -14.55 -10.10
CA LYS A 132 4.60 -14.60 -11.57
C LYS A 132 5.97 -14.65 -12.25
N GLY A 133 7.03 -14.95 -11.52
CA GLY A 133 8.39 -15.11 -12.04
C GLY A 133 8.83 -16.56 -12.28
N ARG A 134 8.03 -17.56 -11.85
CA ARG A 134 8.38 -18.99 -11.96
C ARG A 134 8.93 -19.43 -13.32
N ASN A 135 8.40 -18.89 -14.42
CA ASN A 135 8.86 -19.19 -15.77
C ASN A 135 8.45 -18.09 -16.76
N SER A 136 9.04 -18.12 -17.95
CA SER A 136 8.83 -17.10 -19.00
C SER A 136 7.38 -16.99 -19.47
N THR A 137 6.64 -18.10 -19.54
CA THR A 137 5.25 -18.11 -20.00
C THR A 137 4.36 -17.45 -18.96
N THR A 138 4.49 -17.83 -17.68
CA THR A 138 3.76 -17.21 -16.57
C THR A 138 4.10 -15.71 -16.48
N TYR A 139 5.37 -15.32 -16.58
CA TYR A 139 5.74 -13.90 -16.61
C TYR A 139 5.12 -13.16 -17.79
N ARG A 140 5.23 -13.72 -19.00
CA ARG A 140 4.72 -13.08 -20.22
C ARG A 140 3.20 -12.90 -20.16
N ASP A 141 2.48 -13.94 -19.78
CA ASP A 141 1.03 -14.02 -19.98
C ASP A 141 0.24 -13.60 -18.73
N GLU A 142 0.81 -13.70 -17.53
CA GLU A 142 0.09 -13.49 -16.26
C GLU A 142 0.61 -12.30 -15.41
N PHE A 143 1.74 -11.68 -15.76
CA PHE A 143 2.25 -10.49 -15.07
C PHE A 143 1.93 -9.21 -15.86
N PRO A 144 0.90 -8.42 -15.50
CA PRO A 144 0.42 -7.30 -16.32
C PRO A 144 1.12 -5.97 -16.02
N PHE A 145 2.17 -5.97 -15.18
CA PHE A 145 2.82 -4.77 -14.67
C PHE A 145 4.31 -4.70 -15.05
N LYS A 146 4.67 -5.15 -16.26
CA LYS A 146 6.07 -5.23 -16.70
C LYS A 146 6.71 -3.86 -16.75
N SER A 147 5.99 -2.86 -17.27
CA SER A 147 6.51 -1.49 -17.35
C SER A 147 6.72 -0.87 -15.98
N LEU A 148 5.75 -1.06 -15.06
CA LEU A 148 5.86 -0.54 -13.70
C LEU A 148 7.03 -1.20 -12.95
N HIS A 149 7.16 -2.52 -13.04
CA HIS A 149 8.26 -3.26 -12.43
C HIS A 149 9.61 -2.78 -12.97
N PHE A 150 9.78 -2.73 -14.29
CA PHE A 150 11.00 -2.24 -14.92
C PHE A 150 11.37 -0.83 -14.46
N LEU A 151 10.43 0.12 -14.53
CA LEU A 151 10.71 1.53 -14.19
C LEU A 151 11.07 1.70 -12.71
N LEU A 152 10.45 0.95 -11.81
CA LEU A 152 10.78 0.98 -10.38
C LEU A 152 12.15 0.35 -10.10
N THR A 153 12.46 -0.80 -10.72
CA THR A 153 13.76 -1.46 -10.58
C THR A 153 14.89 -0.59 -11.15
N ASP A 154 14.72 -0.05 -12.37
CA ASP A 154 15.74 0.81 -12.98
C ASP A 154 15.92 2.12 -12.20
N PHE A 155 14.83 2.69 -11.66
CA PHE A 155 14.91 3.85 -10.78
C PHE A 155 15.82 3.57 -9.56
N LEU A 156 15.69 2.41 -8.92
CA LEU A 156 16.55 2.04 -7.78
C LEU A 156 18.01 1.86 -8.19
N HIS A 157 18.28 1.36 -9.40
CA HIS A 157 19.65 1.29 -9.92
C HIS A 157 20.25 2.68 -10.16
N LEU A 158 19.47 3.63 -10.66
CA LEU A 158 19.91 5.00 -10.88
C LEU A 158 20.21 5.74 -9.57
N LEU A 159 19.51 5.43 -8.47
CA LEU A 159 19.77 6.03 -7.16
C LEU A 159 21.05 5.53 -6.48
N LYS A 160 21.52 4.32 -6.81
CA LYS A 160 22.70 3.72 -6.19
C LYS A 160 24.03 4.25 -6.77
N ARG A 161 23.97 5.11 -7.78
CA ARG A 161 25.14 5.73 -8.40
C ARG A 161 25.61 6.97 -7.67
#